data_AF-A0A0D0E841-F1
#
_entry.id   AF-A0A0D0E841-F1
#
_cell.length_a   1.000
_cell.length_b   1.000
_cell.length_c   1.000
_cell.angle_alpha   90.00
_cell.angle_beta   90.00
_cell.angle_gamma   90.00
#
_symmetry.space_group_name_H-M   'P 1'
#
loop_
_entity.id
_entity.type
_entity.pdbx_description
1 polymer ?
#
loop_
_entity_poly.entity_id
_entity_poly.type
_entity_poly.pdbx_seq_one_letter_code
_entity_poly.pdbx_strand_id
1 'polypeptide(L)'
;MAPSSDRRAQRNRSRDPSWIPRPRNAFIIFRCEYSREHTQSAQGQERDKFTNPTAKSLSKRAAEAWKQISGAEKDRYKLLAEREREEHARLYPSYRFRP
;
A
#
# COMPACT_ATOMS: atom_id res chain seq x y z
N MET A 1 14.26 5.44 0.39
CA MET A 1 13.93 3.99 0.41
C MET A 1 12.57 3.77 -0.23
N ALA A 2 12.46 2.91 -1.25
CA ALA A 2 11.18 2.62 -1.89
C ALA A 2 10.21 1.96 -0.88
N PRO A 3 8.90 2.30 -0.89
CA PRO A 3 7.94 1.70 0.04
C PRO A 3 7.93 0.18 -0.13
N SER A 4 7.77 -0.58 0.96
CA SER A 4 7.90 -2.06 0.97
C SER A 4 7.02 -2.80 -0.05
N SER A 5 5.97 -2.15 -0.57
CA SER A 5 5.15 -2.67 -1.67
C SER A 5 5.90 -2.71 -3.01
N ASP A 6 6.80 -1.75 -3.25
CA ASP A 6 7.59 -1.64 -4.47
C ASP A 6 8.68 -2.73 -4.54
N ARG A 7 9.37 -2.98 -3.41
CA ARG A 7 10.34 -4.10 -3.31
C ARG A 7 9.71 -5.46 -3.61
N ARG A 8 8.47 -5.69 -3.16
CA ARG A 8 7.73 -6.93 -3.48
C ARG A 8 7.37 -6.99 -4.96
N ALA A 9 6.97 -5.86 -5.55
CA ALA A 9 6.67 -5.77 -6.97
C ALA A 9 7.91 -6.08 -7.82
N GLN A 10 9.06 -5.48 -7.50
CA GLN A 10 10.34 -5.75 -8.14
C GLN A 10 10.71 -7.23 -8.08
N ARG A 11 10.63 -7.86 -6.90
CA ARG A 11 10.94 -9.29 -6.74
C ARG A 11 10.04 -10.19 -7.59
N ASN A 12 8.76 -9.87 -7.71
CA ASN A 12 7.84 -10.65 -8.52
C ASN A 12 8.10 -10.45 -10.03
N ARG A 13 8.42 -9.23 -10.47
CA ARG A 13 8.87 -8.97 -11.85
C ARG A 13 10.17 -9.70 -12.19
N SER A 14 11.09 -9.84 -11.24
CA SER A 14 12.32 -10.61 -11.45
C SER A 14 12.08 -12.12 -11.59
N ARG A 15 10.98 -12.65 -11.04
CA ARG A 15 10.61 -14.07 -11.16
C ARG A 15 9.80 -14.36 -12.41
N ASP A 16 8.94 -13.43 -12.79
CA ASP A 16 8.11 -13.52 -13.98
C ASP A 16 8.05 -12.14 -14.64
N PRO A 17 8.68 -11.96 -15.82
CA PRO A 17 8.70 -10.68 -16.52
C PRO A 17 7.32 -10.26 -17.04
N SER A 18 6.35 -11.19 -17.12
CA SER A 18 4.95 -10.88 -17.42
C SER A 18 4.13 -10.48 -16.18
N TRP A 19 4.76 -10.47 -14.99
CA TRP A 19 4.07 -10.13 -13.76
C TRP A 19 3.75 -8.64 -13.69
N ILE A 20 2.45 -8.36 -13.74
CA ILE A 20 1.90 -7.01 -13.62
C ILE A 20 1.37 -6.84 -12.19
N PRO A 21 1.83 -5.81 -11.44
CA PRO A 21 1.35 -5.55 -10.09
C PRO A 21 -0.13 -5.19 -10.10
N ARG A 22 -0.85 -5.57 -9.05
CA ARG A 22 -2.26 -5.19 -8.89
C ARG A 22 -2.41 -3.66 -8.81
N PRO A 23 -3.48 -3.08 -9.41
CA PRO A 23 -3.81 -1.69 -9.17
C PRO A 23 -4.07 -1.46 -7.67
N ARG A 24 -3.66 -0.30 -7.17
CA ARG A 24 -3.75 0.04 -5.75
C ARG A 24 -5.19 0.43 -5.43
N ASN A 25 -5.83 -0.26 -4.49
CA ASN A 25 -7.12 0.18 -3.96
C ASN A 25 -6.96 1.36 -2.99
N ALA A 26 -8.09 1.97 -2.61
CA ALA A 26 -8.12 3.17 -1.76
C ALA A 26 -7.35 2.98 -0.42
N PHE A 27 -7.54 1.82 0.23
CA PHE A 27 -6.85 1.49 1.47
C PHE A 27 -5.35 1.26 1.26
N ILE A 28 -4.93 0.67 0.13
CA ILE A 28 -3.50 0.47 -0.17
C ILE A 28 -2.79 1.81 -0.39
N ILE A 29 -3.45 2.78 -1.03
CA ILE A 29 -2.94 4.14 -1.19
C ILE A 29 -2.77 4.78 0.19
N PHE A 30 -3.84 4.78 1.00
CA PHE A 30 -3.80 5.32 2.37
C PHE A 30 -2.73 4.67 3.23
N ARG A 31 -2.63 3.34 3.24
CA ARG A 31 -1.61 2.61 4.02
C ARG A 31 -0.19 2.97 3.56
N CYS A 32 0.01 3.23 2.27
CA CYS A 32 1.31 3.63 1.75
C CYS A 32 1.71 5.00 2.29
N GLU A 33 0.79 5.96 2.31
CA GLU A 33 1.01 7.27 2.93
C GLU A 33 1.19 7.17 4.44
N TYR A 34 0.27 6.47 5.12
CA TYR A 34 0.36 6.24 6.56
C TYR A 34 1.71 5.62 6.97
N SER A 35 2.19 4.65 6.18
CA SER A 35 3.52 4.06 6.42
C SER A 35 4.64 5.06 6.14
N ARG A 36 4.54 5.94 5.13
CA ARG A 36 5.58 6.96 4.87
C ARG A 36 5.65 7.96 6.02
N GLU A 37 4.51 8.50 6.43
CA GLU A 37 4.39 9.44 7.56
C GLU A 37 4.96 8.80 8.83
N HIS A 38 4.48 7.62 9.21
CA HIS A 38 4.92 6.96 10.44
C HIS A 38 6.32 6.35 10.38
N THR A 39 6.88 6.07 9.19
CA THR A 39 8.29 5.64 9.05
C THR A 39 9.25 6.83 9.08
N GLN A 40 8.86 8.01 8.59
CA GLN A 40 9.67 9.22 8.71
C GLN A 40 9.77 9.69 10.17
N SER A 41 8.70 9.59 10.96
CA SER A 41 8.75 9.84 12.41
C SER A 41 9.50 8.77 13.21
N ALA A 42 9.72 7.58 12.61
CA ALA A 42 10.28 6.39 13.25
C ALA A 42 11.72 6.08 12.83
N GLN A 43 12.51 7.06 12.38
CA GLN A 43 13.96 6.88 12.22
C GLN A 43 14.67 6.38 13.50
N GLY A 44 14.01 6.45 14.67
CA GLY A 44 14.45 5.79 15.91
C GLY A 44 13.76 4.46 16.28
N GLN A 45 12.62 4.09 15.68
CA GLN A 45 11.77 2.97 16.15
C GLN A 45 11.75 1.72 15.25
N GLU A 46 12.41 1.70 14.08
CA GLU A 46 12.55 0.46 13.28
C GLU A 46 13.36 -0.63 14.02
N ARG A 47 14.05 -0.29 15.12
CA ARG A 47 14.66 -1.25 16.05
C ARG A 47 13.64 -2.02 16.91
N ASP A 48 12.39 -1.53 17.02
CA ASP A 48 11.44 -2.05 18.00
C ASP A 48 10.61 -3.27 17.53
N LYS A 49 10.69 -3.61 16.24
CA LYS A 49 10.05 -4.84 15.72
C LYS A 49 10.72 -6.12 16.19
N PHE A 50 11.98 -6.04 16.61
CA PHE A 50 12.73 -7.16 17.17
C PHE A 50 12.64 -7.24 18.70
N THR A 51 12.23 -6.17 19.38
CA THR A 51 12.26 -6.08 20.85
C THR A 51 10.89 -6.19 21.50
N ASN A 52 9.78 -5.92 20.79
CA ASN A 52 8.46 -5.97 21.42
C ASN A 52 7.37 -6.65 20.55
N PRO A 53 7.04 -7.93 20.80
CA PRO A 53 6.03 -8.68 20.03
C PRO A 53 4.59 -8.17 20.22
N THR A 54 4.34 -7.26 21.18
CA THR A 54 3.04 -6.64 21.45
C THR A 54 2.81 -5.30 20.73
N ALA A 55 3.83 -4.73 20.09
CA ALA A 55 3.65 -3.50 19.31
C ALA A 55 2.72 -3.75 18.12
N LYS A 56 1.54 -3.12 18.12
CA LYS A 56 0.59 -3.20 16.98
C LYS A 56 1.33 -2.83 15.70
N SER A 57 1.39 -3.76 14.75
CA SER A 57 2.06 -3.52 13.46
C SER A 57 1.47 -2.28 12.77
N LEU A 58 2.30 -1.54 12.03
CA LEU A 58 1.88 -0.34 11.29
C LEU A 58 0.64 -0.61 10.41
N SER A 59 0.53 -1.82 9.84
CA SER A 59 -0.63 -2.27 9.09
C SER A 59 -1.92 -2.29 9.92
N LYS A 60 -1.84 -2.69 11.20
CA LYS A 60 -2.99 -2.77 12.10
C LYS A 60 -3.44 -1.36 12.52
N ARG A 61 -2.48 -0.48 12.84
CA ARG A 61 -2.74 0.95 13.12
C ARG A 61 -3.34 1.67 11.90
N ALA A 62 -2.83 1.40 10.70
CA ALA A 62 -3.39 1.95 9.46
C ALA A 62 -4.82 1.45 9.21
N ALA A 63 -5.13 0.18 9.50
CA ALA A 63 -6.49 -0.33 9.37
C ALA A 63 -7.46 0.30 10.38
N GLU A 64 -7.01 0.56 11.61
CA GLU A 64 -7.78 1.30 12.62
C GLU A 64 -8.03 2.75 12.16
N ALA A 65 -6.98 3.46 11.72
CA ALA A 65 -7.09 4.82 11.20
C ALA A 65 -8.03 4.90 9.97
N TRP A 66 -7.92 3.95 9.03
CA TRP A 66 -8.81 3.89 7.86
C TRP A 66 -10.29 3.74 8.23
N LYS A 67 -10.61 3.05 9.32
CA LYS A 67 -11.99 2.98 9.79
C LYS A 67 -12.47 4.33 10.32
N GLN A 68 -11.58 5.06 11.01
CA GLN A 68 -11.84 6.35 11.64
C GLN A 68 -11.82 7.56 10.69
N ILE A 69 -11.19 7.49 9.52
CA ILE A 69 -11.17 8.63 8.59
C ILE A 69 -12.57 9.01 8.10
N SER A 70 -12.75 10.30 7.83
CA SER A 70 -14.01 10.88 7.37
C SER A 70 -14.47 10.31 6.02
N GLY A 71 -15.77 10.40 5.74
CA GLY A 71 -16.33 9.99 4.45
C GLY A 71 -15.68 10.72 3.27
N ALA A 72 -15.39 12.02 3.43
CA ALA A 72 -14.74 12.85 2.43
C ALA A 72 -13.31 12.39 2.12
N GLU A 73 -12.52 12.03 3.13
CA GLU A 73 -11.17 11.48 2.92
C GLU A 73 -11.23 10.11 2.24
N LYS A 74 -12.16 9.24 2.68
CA LYS A 74 -12.39 7.94 2.02
C LYS A 74 -12.72 8.15 0.54
N ASP A 75 -13.54 9.14 0.22
CA ASP A 75 -13.93 9.46 -1.15
C ASP A 75 -12.74 9.92 -1.99
N ARG A 76 -11.88 10.80 -1.46
CA ARG A 76 -10.62 11.18 -2.10
C ARG A 76 -9.76 9.96 -2.45
N TYR A 77 -9.58 9.03 -1.52
CA TYR A 77 -8.80 7.81 -1.77
C TYR A 77 -9.51 6.85 -2.73
N LYS A 78 -10.84 6.78 -2.72
CA LYS A 78 -11.62 6.02 -3.71
C LYS A 78 -11.43 6.59 -5.12
N LEU A 79 -11.49 7.91 -5.28
CA LEU A 79 -11.27 8.56 -6.57
C LEU A 79 -9.86 8.27 -7.11
N LEU A 80 -8.84 8.34 -6.25
CA LEU A 80 -7.48 7.97 -6.63
C LEU A 80 -7.35 6.51 -7.04
N ALA A 81 -8.03 5.60 -6.31
CA ALA A 81 -8.03 4.18 -6.63
C ALA A 81 -8.76 3.86 -7.94
N GLU A 82 -9.86 4.55 -8.23
CA GLU A 82 -10.59 4.43 -9.48
C GLU A 82 -9.73 4.91 -10.66
N ARG A 83 -9.05 6.06 -10.53
CA ARG A 83 -8.10 6.53 -11.55
C ARG A 83 -6.99 5.52 -11.80
N GLU A 84 -6.38 4.99 -10.74
CA GLU A 84 -5.34 3.97 -10.87
C GLU A 84 -5.87 2.68 -11.53
N ARG A 85 -7.11 2.29 -11.22
CA ARG A 85 -7.77 1.14 -11.86
C ARG A 85 -8.00 1.39 -13.35
N GLU A 86 -8.47 2.58 -13.72
CA GLU A 86 -8.71 2.98 -15.10
C GLU A 86 -7.41 3.07 -15.90
N GLU A 87 -6.39 3.73 -15.35
CA GLU A 87 -5.06 3.82 -15.95
C GLU A 87 -4.43 2.44 -16.12
N HIS A 88 -4.52 1.59 -15.09
CA HIS A 88 -4.03 0.21 -15.16
C HIS A 88 -4.79 -0.60 -16.21
N ALA A 89 -6.10 -0.43 -16.34
CA ALA A 89 -6.89 -1.11 -17.37
C ALA A 89 -6.53 -0.63 -18.79
N ARG A 90 -6.20 0.66 -18.95
CA ARG A 90 -5.72 1.23 -20.22
C ARG A 90 -4.31 0.76 -20.57
N LEU A 91 -3.39 0.74 -19.61
CA LEU A 91 -2.00 0.33 -19.79
C LEU A 91 -1.86 -1.19 -19.97
N TYR A 92 -2.71 -1.96 -19.29
CA TYR A 92 -2.68 -3.42 -19.31
C TYR A 92 -4.06 -3.99 -19.65
N PRO A 93 -4.52 -3.85 -20.91
CA PRO A 93 -5.82 -4.36 -21.35
C PRO A 93 -5.92 -5.89 -21.27
N SER A 94 -4.79 -6.59 -21.34
CA SER A 94 -4.69 -8.06 -21.18
C SER A 94 -4.55 -8.50 -19.71
N TYR A 95 -4.55 -7.56 -18.75
CA TYR A 95 -4.43 -7.90 -17.34
C TYR A 95 -5.66 -8.67 -16.86
N ARG A 96 -5.42 -9.90 -16.37
CA ARG A 96 -6.45 -10.72 -15.74
C ARG A 96 -6.08 -10.98 -14.29
N PHE A 97 -7.00 -10.65 -13.39
CA PHE A 97 -6.83 -10.94 -11.97
C PHE A 97 -6.72 -12.45 -11.74
N ARG A 98 -5.58 -12.89 -11.21
CA ARG A 98 -5.34 -14.27 -10.76
C ARG A 98 -5.35 -14.24 -9.22
N PRO A 99 -6.41 -14.76 -8.56
CA PRO A 99 -6.50 -14.80 -7.10
C PRO A 99 -5.39 -15.65 -6.47
#